data_AF-A0A6I9R384-F1
#
_entry.id   AF-A0A6I9R384-F1
#
_cell.length_a   1.000
_cell.length_b   1.000
_cell.length_c   1.000
_cell.angle_alpha   90.00
_cell.angle_beta   90.00
_cell.angle_gamma   90.00
#
_symmetry.space_group_name_H-M   'P 1'
#
loop_
_entity.id
_entity.type
_entity.pdbx_description
1 polymer ?
#
loop_
_entity_poly.entity_id
_entity_poly.type
_entity_poly.pdbx_seq_one_letter_code
_entity_poly.pdbx_strand_id
1 'polypeptide(L)'
;MYSNIVESFNNWAKEARQLPITPIIDMLRYKMMELMHERRDRSHKWQTYLVPKIEELINMNIENGRGLTVRYSNGERFEVVADCRYEVNLNTHTCSCRYWQVYDHLCSYACAMIIRKYELVYTYVSEFFTVDAYRRIYEHAIFPIVDIFKPTGVKCEDLIIKPPITKPKTRKLKKKRIKSQPEEVHLLKCGRCHNVGHNRKTCNAPIAEE
;
A
#
# COMPACT_ATOMS: atom_id res chain seq x y z
N MET A 1 -4.97 -6.56 4.64
CA MET A 1 -5.72 -5.34 4.27
C MET A 1 -4.77 -4.43 3.48
N TYR A 2 -4.62 -4.67 2.18
CA TYR A 2 -3.84 -3.80 1.30
C TYR A 2 -4.83 -2.98 0.50
N SER A 3 -4.92 -1.68 0.82
CA SER A 3 -5.49 -0.70 -0.11
C SER A 3 -4.82 -0.93 -1.46
N ASN A 4 -5.62 -1.27 -2.47
CA ASN A 4 -5.13 -1.56 -3.80
C ASN A 4 -4.23 -0.39 -4.24
N ILE A 5 -2.94 -0.64 -4.51
CA ILE A 5 -1.98 0.41 -4.92
C ILE A 5 -2.55 1.24 -6.07
N VAL A 6 -3.30 0.57 -6.96
CA VAL A 6 -4.01 1.18 -8.08
C VAL A 6 -5.09 2.16 -7.61
N GLU A 7 -5.82 1.88 -6.54
CA GLU A 7 -6.85 2.78 -5.99
C GLU A 7 -6.25 3.97 -5.27
N SER A 8 -5.19 3.77 -4.49
CA SER A 8 -4.46 4.89 -3.86
C SER A 8 -3.88 5.83 -4.93
N PHE A 9 -3.20 5.26 -5.94
CA PHE A 9 -2.67 6.02 -7.07
C PHE A 9 -3.79 6.70 -7.88
N ASN A 10 -4.90 6.02 -8.14
CA ASN A 10 -5.98 6.58 -8.94
C ASN A 10 -6.76 7.68 -8.22
N ASN A 11 -6.91 7.59 -6.90
CA ASN A 11 -7.49 8.67 -6.10
C ASN A 11 -6.57 9.88 -6.12
N TRP A 12 -5.26 9.65 -5.94
CA TRP A 12 -4.24 10.68 -5.97
C TRP A 12 -4.14 11.39 -7.34
N ALA A 13 -4.09 10.64 -8.44
CA ALA A 13 -3.95 11.19 -9.78
C ALA A 13 -5.24 11.79 -10.37
N LYS A 14 -6.37 11.73 -9.64
CA LYS A 14 -7.68 12.14 -10.15
C LYS A 14 -7.73 13.60 -10.58
N GLU A 15 -7.07 14.47 -9.82
CA GLU A 15 -7.00 15.92 -10.08
C GLU A 15 -6.02 16.23 -11.22
N ALA A 16 -4.89 15.51 -11.27
CA ALA A 16 -3.90 15.64 -12.34
C ALA A 16 -4.46 15.31 -13.73
N ARG A 17 -5.37 14.32 -13.86
CA ARG A 17 -5.88 13.87 -15.16
C ARG A 17 -6.59 14.93 -16.01
N GLN A 18 -6.99 16.05 -15.42
CA GLN A 18 -7.65 17.14 -16.15
C GLN A 18 -6.69 18.27 -16.55
N LEU A 19 -5.43 18.18 -16.15
CA LEU A 19 -4.42 19.18 -16.44
C LEU A 19 -3.68 18.89 -17.77
N PRO A 20 -3.10 19.91 -18.40
CA PRO A 20 -2.11 19.72 -19.46
C PRO A 20 -0.87 18.94 -18.96
N ILE A 21 -0.09 18.39 -19.90
CA ILE A 21 1.05 17.48 -19.60
C ILE A 21 2.06 18.11 -18.63
N THR A 22 2.40 19.38 -18.82
CA THR A 22 3.41 20.09 -18.01
C THR A 22 2.98 20.22 -16.54
N PRO A 23 1.79 20.75 -16.18
CA PRO A 23 1.29 20.73 -14.81
C PRO A 23 1.13 19.33 -14.20
N ILE A 24 0.84 18.29 -14.98
CA ILE A 24 0.81 16.91 -14.46
C ILE A 24 2.18 16.54 -13.92
N ILE A 25 3.22 16.73 -14.72
CA ILE A 25 4.60 16.40 -14.33
C ILE A 25 5.02 17.19 -13.10
N ASP A 26 4.70 18.49 -13.05
CA ASP A 26 5.00 19.32 -11.88
C ASP A 26 4.26 18.85 -10.62
N MET A 27 2.97 18.53 -10.72
CA MET A 27 2.23 17.98 -9.57
C MET A 27 2.80 16.64 -9.08
N LEU A 28 3.18 15.75 -9.99
CA LEU A 28 3.84 14.49 -9.64
C LEU A 28 5.17 14.77 -8.92
N ARG A 29 5.98 15.70 -9.44
CA ARG A 29 7.24 16.12 -8.82
C ARG A 29 7.03 16.64 -7.41
N TYR A 30 6.10 17.59 -7.21
CA TYR A 30 5.80 18.17 -5.90
C TYR A 30 5.40 17.10 -4.89
N LYS A 31 4.54 16.18 -5.31
CA LYS A 31 4.06 15.11 -4.43
C LYS A 31 5.16 14.12 -4.07
N MET A 32 6.00 13.74 -5.02
CA MET A 32 7.16 12.90 -4.71
C MET A 32 8.12 13.64 -3.76
N MET A 33 8.37 14.92 -3.98
CA MET A 33 9.21 15.75 -3.11
C MET A 33 8.68 15.81 -1.67
N GLU A 34 7.38 16.10 -1.48
CA GLU A 34 6.70 16.07 -0.18
C GLU A 34 6.82 14.69 0.49
N LEU A 35 6.50 13.61 -0.24
CA LEU A 35 6.56 12.25 0.29
C LEU A 35 7.98 11.83 0.71
N MET A 36 8.99 12.19 -0.08
CA MET A 36 10.39 11.91 0.27
C MET A 36 10.79 12.65 1.55
N HIS A 37 10.42 13.93 1.67
CA HIS A 37 10.68 14.73 2.85
C HIS A 37 9.96 14.19 4.10
N GLU A 38 8.66 13.92 4.02
CA GLU A 38 7.89 13.36 5.13
C GLU A 38 8.46 12.03 5.63
N ARG A 39 8.89 11.16 4.72
CA ARG A 39 9.47 9.86 5.07
C ARG A 39 10.82 10.01 5.75
N ARG A 40 11.69 10.93 5.29
CA ARG A 40 12.94 11.26 5.99
C ARG A 40 12.67 11.74 7.40
N ASP A 41 11.86 12.79 7.55
CA ASP A 41 11.55 13.40 8.84
C ASP A 41 10.93 12.39 9.82
N ARG A 42 10.05 11.52 9.32
CA ARG A 42 9.48 10.44 10.12
C ARG A 42 10.55 9.46 10.56
N SER A 43 11.44 9.05 9.65
CA SER A 43 12.51 8.09 9.95
C SER A 43 13.56 8.60 10.94
N HIS A 44 13.81 9.91 10.99
CA HIS A 44 14.72 10.52 11.97
C HIS A 44 14.18 10.43 13.40
N LYS A 45 12.86 10.32 13.57
CA LYS A 45 12.22 10.17 14.88
C LYS A 45 12.26 8.73 15.41
N TRP A 46 12.60 7.76 14.56
CA TRP A 46 12.64 6.35 14.95
C TRP A 46 13.93 6.01 15.70
N GLN A 47 13.76 5.41 16.89
CA GLN A 47 14.85 4.95 17.76
C GLN A 47 15.01 3.42 17.73
N THR A 48 14.10 2.70 17.07
CA THR A 48 14.12 1.25 16.93
C THR A 48 15.14 0.80 15.88
N TYR A 49 15.59 -0.45 15.96
CA TYR A 49 16.48 -1.04 14.95
C TYR A 49 15.73 -1.32 13.64
N LEU A 50 14.51 -1.86 13.72
CA LEU A 50 13.65 -2.08 12.56
C LEU A 50 12.66 -0.93 12.38
N VAL A 51 12.14 -0.80 11.16
CA VAL A 51 11.03 0.11 10.87
C VAL A 51 9.87 -0.20 11.83
N PRO A 52 9.24 0.79 12.49
CA PRO A 52 8.33 0.56 13.62
C PRO A 52 7.22 -0.45 13.37
N LYS A 53 6.68 -0.47 12.14
CA LYS A 53 5.63 -1.43 11.76
C LYS A 53 6.13 -2.88 11.77
N ILE A 54 7.36 -3.11 11.34
CA ILE A 54 7.97 -4.45 11.35
C ILE A 54 8.38 -4.83 12.77
N GLU A 55 8.93 -3.87 13.52
CA GLU A 55 9.24 -4.03 14.95
C GLU A 55 8.00 -4.48 15.75
N GLU A 56 6.87 -3.81 15.55
CA GLU A 56 5.58 -4.16 16.16
C GLU A 56 5.13 -5.57 15.75
N LEU A 57 5.18 -5.91 14.46
CA LEU A 57 4.81 -7.24 13.96
C LEU A 57 5.67 -8.36 14.55
N ILE A 58 6.99 -8.13 14.66
CA ILE A 58 7.91 -9.12 15.23
C ILE A 58 7.66 -9.27 16.72
N ASN A 59 7.45 -8.18 17.46
CA ASN A 59 7.10 -8.24 18.87
C ASN A 59 5.78 -9.00 19.09
N MET A 60 4.76 -8.76 18.28
CA MET A 60 3.53 -9.56 18.30
C MET A 60 3.80 -11.05 18.03
N ASN A 61 4.65 -11.36 17.05
CA ASN A 61 5.01 -12.76 16.73
C ASN A 61 5.84 -13.41 17.85
N ILE A 62 6.69 -12.65 18.54
CA ILE A 62 7.40 -13.10 19.74
C ILE A 62 6.41 -13.47 20.83
N GLU A 63 5.46 -12.59 21.15
CA GLU A 63 4.44 -12.86 22.17
C GLU A 63 3.60 -14.09 21.81
N ASN A 64 3.15 -14.19 20.56
CA ASN A 64 2.41 -15.35 20.05
C ASN A 64 3.24 -16.65 20.10
N GLY A 65 4.57 -16.55 20.05
CA GLY A 65 5.48 -17.70 20.07
C GLY A 65 5.85 -18.19 21.48
N ARG A 66 5.69 -17.38 22.53
CA ARG A 66 6.19 -17.69 23.89
C ARG A 66 5.66 -19.01 24.47
N GLY A 67 4.40 -19.34 24.19
CA GLY A 67 3.73 -20.54 24.71
C GLY A 67 3.93 -21.81 23.86
N LEU A 68 4.63 -21.72 22.72
CA LEU A 68 4.76 -22.85 21.81
C LEU A 68 5.77 -23.88 22.30
N THR A 69 5.46 -25.15 22.06
CA THR A 69 6.38 -26.25 22.38
C THR A 69 7.36 -26.45 21.23
N VAL A 70 8.64 -26.44 21.54
CA VAL A 70 9.73 -26.54 20.58
C VAL A 70 10.48 -27.85 20.79
N ARG A 71 10.74 -28.58 19.70
CA ARG A 71 11.51 -29.83 19.68
C ARG A 71 12.66 -29.75 18.69
N TYR A 72 13.83 -30.15 19.15
CA TYR A 72 15.05 -30.22 18.36
C TYR A 72 15.03 -31.49 17.50
N SER A 73 15.22 -31.34 16.19
CA SER A 73 15.34 -32.48 15.27
C SER A 73 16.81 -32.78 14.98
N ASN A 74 17.47 -31.94 14.17
CA ASN A 74 18.90 -32.04 13.90
C ASN A 74 19.44 -30.69 13.36
N GLY A 75 20.62 -30.28 13.81
CA GLY A 75 21.27 -29.02 13.40
C GLY A 75 20.37 -27.81 13.60
N GLU A 76 20.03 -27.11 12.51
CA GLU A 76 19.15 -25.94 12.53
C GLU A 76 17.71 -26.23 12.07
N ARG A 77 17.26 -27.49 12.13
CA ARG A 77 15.87 -27.88 11.85
C ARG A 77 15.12 -28.25 13.12
N PHE A 78 13.89 -27.79 13.20
CA PHE A 78 13.11 -27.84 14.42
C PHE A 78 11.62 -28.09 14.14
N GLU A 79 10.97 -28.77 15.08
CA GLU A 79 9.53 -28.94 15.10
C GLU A 79 8.92 -28.02 16.16
N VAL A 80 7.97 -27.18 15.75
CA VAL A 80 7.16 -26.34 16.64
C VAL A 80 5.75 -26.90 16.68
N VAL A 81 5.27 -27.20 17.88
CA VAL A 81 3.92 -27.73 18.12
C VAL A 81 3.02 -26.57 18.58
N ALA A 82 2.00 -26.29 17.77
CA ALA A 82 0.95 -25.32 18.03
C ALA A 82 -0.42 -25.99 17.78
N ASP A 83 -1.26 -25.40 16.92
CA ASP A 83 -2.47 -26.02 16.36
C ASP A 83 -2.12 -27.23 15.46
N CYS A 84 -1.02 -27.12 14.73
CA CYS A 84 -0.41 -28.17 13.93
C CYS A 84 1.10 -28.28 14.26
N ARG A 85 1.79 -29.22 13.62
CA ARG A 85 3.25 -29.31 13.65
C ARG A 85 3.85 -28.52 12.50
N TYR A 86 4.75 -27.61 12.83
CA TYR A 86 5.45 -26.79 11.85
C TYR A 86 6.94 -27.07 11.88
N GLU A 87 7.54 -27.18 10.69
CA GLU A 87 8.99 -27.29 10.54
C GLU A 87 9.56 -25.88 10.38
N VAL A 88 10.56 -25.55 11.20
CA VAL A 88 11.35 -24.31 11.09
C VAL A 88 12.79 -24.70 10.81
N ASN A 89 13.39 -24.05 9.82
CA ASN A 89 14.80 -24.18 9.51
C ASN A 89 15.45 -22.79 9.54
N LEU A 90 16.31 -22.57 10.54
CA LEU A 90 16.98 -21.29 10.76
C LEU A 90 18.12 -21.03 9.77
N ASN A 91 18.74 -22.08 9.20
CA ASN A 91 19.84 -21.93 8.24
C ASN A 91 19.33 -21.41 6.89
N THR A 92 18.18 -21.91 6.46
CA THR A 92 17.57 -21.55 5.18
C THR A 92 16.53 -20.44 5.29
N HIS A 93 16.30 -19.91 6.50
CA HIS A 93 15.29 -18.88 6.77
C HIS A 93 13.88 -19.32 6.31
N THR A 94 13.51 -20.57 6.59
CA THR A 94 12.24 -21.15 6.12
C THR A 94 11.37 -21.67 7.24
N CYS A 95 10.06 -21.49 7.10
CA CYS A 95 9.05 -22.13 7.94
C CYS A 95 8.00 -22.83 7.07
N SER A 96 7.49 -23.99 7.50
CA SER A 96 6.45 -24.72 6.77
C SER A 96 5.13 -23.92 6.67
N CYS A 97 4.92 -22.93 7.53
CA CYS A 97 3.78 -22.00 7.42
C CYS A 97 3.87 -21.03 6.23
N ARG A 98 5.01 -21.01 5.52
CA ARG A 98 5.32 -20.14 4.35
C ARG A 98 5.34 -18.64 4.60
N TYR A 99 4.98 -18.20 5.79
CA TYR A 99 4.92 -16.78 6.13
C TYR A 99 6.28 -16.08 5.96
N TRP A 100 7.35 -16.68 6.48
CA TRP A 100 8.69 -16.08 6.41
C TRP A 100 9.15 -15.91 4.95
N GLN A 101 8.88 -16.88 4.09
CA GLN A 101 9.26 -16.85 2.68
C GLN A 101 8.43 -15.87 1.84
N VAL A 102 7.24 -15.51 2.30
CA VAL A 102 6.35 -14.58 1.57
C VAL A 102 6.61 -13.13 2.00
N TYR A 103 6.88 -12.91 3.28
CA TYR A 103 6.99 -11.56 3.85
C TYR A 103 8.41 -11.15 4.21
N ASP A 104 9.40 -12.04 4.06
CA ASP A 104 10.82 -11.84 4.40
C ASP A 104 11.09 -11.42 5.86
N HIS A 105 10.13 -11.69 6.75
CA HIS A 105 10.28 -11.49 8.18
C HIS A 105 9.68 -12.64 8.99
N LEU A 106 10.09 -12.74 10.25
CA LEU A 106 9.83 -13.90 11.09
C LEU A 106 8.34 -14.07 11.40
N CYS A 107 7.89 -15.33 11.37
CA CYS A 107 6.61 -15.77 11.91
C CYS A 107 6.74 -16.15 13.40
N SER A 108 5.61 -16.34 14.09
CA SER A 108 5.59 -16.72 15.50
C SER A 108 6.36 -18.02 15.79
N TYR A 109 6.27 -19.02 14.90
CA TYR A 109 7.01 -20.28 15.04
C TYR A 109 8.52 -20.07 14.98
N ALA A 110 9.00 -19.23 14.05
CA ALA A 110 10.42 -18.91 13.94
C ALA A 110 10.92 -18.10 15.14
N CYS A 111 10.13 -17.12 15.61
CA CYS A 111 10.44 -16.37 16.83
C CYS A 111 10.56 -17.27 18.05
N ALA A 112 9.63 -18.24 18.21
CA ALA A 112 9.66 -19.20 19.31
C ALA A 112 10.98 -20.00 19.32
N MET A 113 11.45 -20.45 18.15
CA MET A 113 12.71 -21.17 18.02
C MET A 113 13.92 -20.31 18.42
N ILE A 114 14.02 -19.11 17.85
CA ILE A 114 15.15 -18.21 18.08
C ILE A 114 15.30 -17.87 19.57
N ILE A 115 14.17 -17.58 20.23
CA ILE A 115 14.15 -17.31 21.67
C ILE A 115 14.62 -18.52 22.48
N ARG A 116 14.21 -19.74 22.09
CA ARG A 116 14.65 -20.98 22.77
C ARG A 116 16.12 -21.28 22.58
N LYS A 117 16.74 -20.80 21.50
CA LYS A 117 18.19 -20.86 21.26
C LYS A 117 18.97 -19.72 21.93
N TYR A 118 18.28 -18.77 22.58
CA TYR A 118 18.89 -17.55 23.13
C TYR A 118 19.63 -16.72 22.08
N GLU A 119 19.15 -16.76 20.83
CA GLU A 119 19.72 -15.99 19.72
C GLU A 119 18.98 -14.67 19.51
N LEU A 120 19.65 -13.70 18.89
CA LEU A 120 19.08 -12.38 18.64
C LEU A 120 18.14 -12.41 17.43
N VAL A 121 16.85 -12.14 17.66
CA VAL A 121 15.80 -12.13 16.62
C VAL A 121 16.18 -11.30 15.39
N TYR A 122 16.80 -10.14 15.60
CA TYR A 122 17.19 -9.22 14.53
C TYR A 122 18.19 -9.80 13.52
N THR A 123 18.93 -10.86 13.87
CA THR A 123 19.88 -11.51 12.95
C THR A 123 19.20 -12.29 11.82
N TYR A 124 17.93 -12.67 12.02
CA TYR A 124 17.16 -13.46 11.06
C TYR A 124 16.16 -12.62 10.26
N VAL A 125 16.10 -11.31 10.51
CA VAL A 125 15.22 -10.38 9.79
C VAL A 125 15.99 -9.77 8.63
N SER A 126 15.34 -9.64 7.48
CA SER A 126 15.97 -9.02 6.31
C SER A 126 16.42 -7.58 6.59
N GLU A 127 17.63 -7.24 6.12
CA GLU A 127 18.21 -5.90 6.27
C GLU A 127 17.34 -4.80 5.66
N PHE A 128 16.50 -5.13 4.67
CA PHE A 128 15.58 -4.19 4.02
C PHE A 128 14.54 -3.61 4.97
N PHE A 129 14.31 -4.23 6.13
CA PHE A 129 13.40 -3.74 7.16
C PHE A 129 14.06 -2.91 8.25
N THR A 130 15.38 -2.70 8.18
CA THR A 130 16.09 -1.85 9.14
C THR A 130 15.74 -0.37 8.93
N VAL A 131 15.77 0.39 10.02
CA VAL A 131 15.61 1.86 9.94
C VAL A 131 16.71 2.47 9.08
N ASP A 132 17.92 1.92 9.13
CA ASP A 132 19.04 2.42 8.34
C ASP A 132 18.86 2.19 6.84
N ALA A 133 18.40 1.00 6.42
CA ALA A 133 18.04 0.76 5.02
C ALA A 133 16.93 1.71 4.56
N TYR A 134 15.91 1.94 5.39
CA TYR A 134 14.85 2.91 5.10
C TYR A 134 15.42 4.32 4.91
N ARG A 135 16.29 4.78 5.82
CA ARG A 135 16.94 6.09 5.73
C ARG A 135 17.74 6.25 4.45
N ARG A 136 18.55 5.24 4.08
CA ARG A 136 19.31 5.23 2.82
C ARG A 136 18.41 5.34 1.59
N ILE A 137 17.28 4.61 1.56
CA ILE A 137 16.33 4.66 0.44
C ILE A 137 15.77 6.08 0.25
N TYR A 138 15.50 6.79 1.34
CA TYR A 138 14.86 8.12 1.30
C TYR A 138 15.84 9.29 1.47
N GLU A 139 17.15 9.03 1.56
CA GLU A 139 18.18 10.04 1.83
C GLU A 139 18.15 11.18 0.80
N HIS A 140 18.07 10.85 -0.48
CA HIS A 140 18.12 11.83 -1.56
C HIS A 140 16.85 12.67 -1.69
N ALA A 141 17.02 13.99 -1.78
CA ALA A 141 15.93 14.93 -2.00
C ALA A 141 15.68 15.14 -3.50
N ILE A 142 14.40 15.29 -3.86
CA ILE A 142 14.02 15.89 -5.13
C ILE A 142 14.12 17.40 -4.93
N PHE A 143 15.05 18.05 -5.61
CA PHE A 143 15.26 19.49 -5.46
C PHE A 143 14.20 20.30 -6.22
N PRO A 144 13.83 21.50 -5.72
CA PRO A 144 12.96 22.41 -6.44
C PRO A 144 13.53 22.78 -7.81
N ILE A 145 12.66 22.86 -8.81
CA ILE A 145 13.01 23.46 -10.11
C ILE A 145 12.53 24.90 -10.06
N VAL A 146 13.46 25.84 -10.19
CA VAL A 146 13.17 27.28 -10.12
C VAL A 146 12.79 27.83 -11.50
N ASP A 147 11.73 28.63 -11.55
CA ASP A 147 11.24 29.27 -12.78
C ASP A 147 12.09 30.46 -13.25
N ILE A 148 13.18 30.76 -12.53
CA ILE A 148 14.01 31.95 -12.72
C ILE A 148 14.85 31.84 -14.01
N PHE A 149 15.12 30.62 -14.48
CA PHE A 149 15.81 30.36 -15.75
C PHE A 149 14.81 30.02 -16.86
N LYS A 150 13.93 30.97 -17.19
CA LYS A 150 13.27 30.93 -18.51
C LYS A 150 14.32 31.28 -19.56
N PRO A 151 14.49 30.48 -20.63
CA PRO A 151 15.36 30.88 -21.72
C PRO A 151 14.93 32.26 -22.22
N THR A 152 15.88 33.18 -22.28
CA THR A 152 15.64 34.55 -22.76
C THR A 152 15.02 34.47 -24.16
N GLY A 153 13.81 35.02 -24.35
CA GLY A 153 13.11 35.02 -25.63
C GLY A 153 12.04 33.94 -25.83
N VAL A 154 11.79 33.05 -24.86
CA VAL A 154 10.68 32.09 -24.92
C VAL A 154 9.47 32.65 -24.17
N LYS A 155 8.34 32.86 -24.86
CA LYS A 155 7.09 33.28 -24.21
C LYS A 155 6.48 32.10 -23.47
N CYS A 156 5.78 32.36 -22.37
CA CYS A 156 5.06 31.30 -21.63
C CYS A 156 4.09 30.52 -22.53
N GLU A 157 3.51 31.17 -23.54
CA GLU A 157 2.61 30.53 -24.51
C GLU A 157 3.31 29.46 -25.37
N ASP A 158 4.62 29.61 -25.63
CA ASP A 158 5.40 28.71 -26.49
C ASP A 158 5.84 27.42 -25.75
N LEU A 159 5.76 27.41 -24.41
CA LEU A 159 6.06 26.24 -23.57
C LEU A 159 4.86 25.32 -23.37
N ILE A 160 3.69 25.66 -23.93
CA ILE A 160 2.48 24.86 -23.82
C ILE A 160 2.57 23.68 -24.79
N ILE A 161 2.98 22.52 -24.26
CA ILE A 161 2.95 21.26 -25.00
C ILE A 161 1.49 20.86 -25.21
N LYS A 162 1.00 21.01 -26.44
CA LYS A 162 -0.34 20.57 -26.83
C LYS A 162 -0.40 19.03 -26.83
N PRO A 163 -1.55 18.45 -26.46
CA PRO A 163 -1.73 17.01 -26.59
C PRO A 163 -1.55 16.58 -28.05
N PRO A 164 -1.12 15.33 -28.30
CA PRO A 164 -1.03 14.80 -29.66
C PRO A 164 -2.36 14.97 -30.39
N ILE A 165 -2.31 15.34 -31.67
CA ILE A 165 -3.51 15.45 -32.51
C ILE A 165 -4.04 14.04 -32.75
N THR A 166 -4.94 13.59 -31.88
CA THR A 166 -5.61 12.29 -31.99
C THR A 166 -7.02 12.48 -32.54
N LYS A 167 -7.46 11.60 -33.44
CA LYS A 167 -8.89 11.50 -33.78
C LYS A 167 -9.67 11.23 -32.49
N PRO A 168 -10.67 12.04 -32.12
CA PRO A 168 -11.43 11.80 -30.91
C PRO A 168 -12.05 10.40 -31.00
N LYS A 169 -11.75 9.53 -30.03
CA LYS A 169 -12.53 8.30 -29.89
C LYS A 169 -13.98 8.75 -29.68
N THR A 170 -14.90 8.26 -30.52
CA THR A 170 -16.35 8.57 -30.51
C THR A 170 -17.03 8.29 -29.17
N ARG A 171 -16.32 7.71 -28.21
CA ARG A 171 -16.80 7.34 -26.89
C ARG A 171 -16.06 8.15 -25.84
N LYS A 172 -16.76 9.07 -25.16
CA LYS A 172 -16.31 9.70 -23.90
C LYS A 172 -15.70 8.62 -23.01
N LEU A 173 -14.44 8.80 -22.60
CA LEU A 173 -13.83 7.99 -21.55
C LEU A 173 -14.76 8.06 -20.33
N LYS A 174 -15.29 6.91 -19.90
CA LYS A 174 -16.21 6.87 -18.77
C LYS A 174 -15.46 7.39 -17.54
N LYS A 175 -15.93 8.50 -16.96
CA LYS A 175 -15.40 9.07 -15.70
C LYS A 175 -15.49 8.09 -14.53
N LYS A 176 -16.41 7.11 -14.63
CA LYS A 176 -16.60 6.04 -13.67
C LYS A 176 -15.97 4.75 -14.21
N ARG A 177 -15.16 4.11 -13.36
CA ARG A 177 -14.53 2.81 -13.59
C ARG A 177 -15.57 1.78 -14.06
N ILE A 178 -15.19 0.94 -15.03
CA ILE A 178 -15.92 -0.29 -15.33
C ILE A 178 -15.59 -1.28 -14.21
N LYS A 179 -16.61 -1.64 -13.43
CA LYS A 179 -16.45 -2.46 -12.23
C LYS A 179 -16.05 -3.89 -12.64
N SER A 180 -15.05 -4.45 -11.95
CA SER A 180 -14.49 -5.78 -12.23
C SER A 180 -15.27 -6.92 -11.56
N GLN A 181 -16.16 -6.61 -10.62
CA GLN A 181 -17.10 -7.53 -9.98
C GLN A 181 -18.48 -6.86 -9.88
N PRO A 182 -19.58 -7.64 -9.87
CA PRO A 182 -20.90 -7.10 -9.55
C PRO A 182 -20.92 -6.73 -8.06
N GLU A 183 -20.70 -5.46 -7.74
CA GLU A 183 -21.11 -4.90 -6.45
C GLU A 183 -22.62 -5.04 -6.31
N GLU A 184 -23.11 -5.24 -5.07
CA GLU A 184 -24.54 -5.26 -4.77
C GLU A 184 -25.26 -4.11 -5.48
N VAL A 185 -26.10 -4.48 -6.44
CA VAL A 185 -26.92 -3.51 -7.15
C VAL A 185 -27.88 -2.97 -6.11
N HIS A 186 -27.64 -1.76 -5.62
CA HIS A 186 -28.56 -1.13 -4.70
C HIS A 186 -29.90 -0.99 -5.43
N LEU A 187 -30.84 -1.89 -5.11
CA LEU A 187 -32.12 -1.95 -5.78
C LEU A 187 -32.80 -0.60 -5.58
N LEU A 188 -33.16 0.03 -6.70
CA LEU A 188 -33.83 1.31 -6.73
C LEU A 188 -35.14 1.19 -5.94
N LYS A 189 -35.19 1.74 -4.73
CA LYS A 189 -36.40 1.81 -3.90
C LYS A 189 -37.19 3.06 -4.26
N CYS A 190 -38.48 2.90 -4.50
CA CYS A 190 -39.37 4.01 -4.78
C CYS A 190 -39.60 4.84 -3.52
N GLY A 191 -39.34 6.15 -3.57
CA GLY A 191 -39.61 7.05 -2.44
C GLY A 191 -41.10 7.32 -2.15
N ARG A 192 -42.04 6.75 -2.94
CA ARG A 192 -43.50 6.86 -2.71
C ARG A 192 -44.07 5.59 -2.09
N CYS A 193 -43.82 4.42 -2.69
CA CYS A 193 -44.39 3.14 -2.24
C CYS A 193 -43.37 2.21 -1.58
N HIS A 194 -42.11 2.64 -1.45
CA HIS A 194 -41.00 1.90 -0.85
C HIS A 194 -40.64 0.55 -1.50
N ASN A 195 -41.34 0.16 -2.58
CA ASN A 195 -41.06 -1.03 -3.36
C ASN A 195 -39.80 -0.88 -4.22
N VAL A 196 -39.12 -2.00 -4.44
CA VAL A 196 -37.91 -2.09 -5.27
C VAL A 196 -38.27 -2.19 -6.77
N GLY A 197 -37.38 -1.70 -7.64
CA GLY A 197 -37.47 -1.91 -9.10
C GLY A 197 -37.98 -0.71 -9.91
N HIS A 198 -38.40 0.38 -9.26
CA HIS A 198 -38.84 1.61 -9.93
C HIS A 198 -38.60 2.86 -9.07
N ASN A 199 -38.62 4.04 -9.69
CA ASN A 199 -38.48 5.31 -8.96
C ASN A 199 -39.84 6.01 -8.77
N ARG A 200 -39.86 7.09 -7.98
CA ARG A 200 -41.07 7.88 -7.71
C ARG A 200 -41.75 8.44 -8.97
N LYS A 201 -40.99 8.68 -10.05
CA LYS A 201 -41.53 9.24 -11.31
C LYS A 201 -42.29 8.19 -12.14
N THR A 202 -41.88 6.92 -12.05
CA THR A 202 -42.51 5.79 -12.75
C THR A 202 -43.38 4.94 -11.82
N CYS A 203 -43.82 5.53 -10.70
CA CYS A 203 -44.59 4.83 -9.69
C CYS A 203 -46.08 4.91 -10.01
N ASN A 204 -46.72 3.75 -10.21
CA ASN A 204 -48.15 3.64 -10.45
C ASN A 204 -48.99 3.59 -9.16
N ALA A 205 -48.35 3.71 -7.98
CA ALA A 205 -49.07 3.79 -6.72
C ALA A 205 -49.82 5.13 -6.63
N PRO A 206 -51.07 5.13 -6.14
CA PRO A 206 -51.85 6.35 -5.94
C PRO A 206 -51.08 7.33 -5.07
N ILE A 207 -51.22 8.62 -5.36
CA ILE A 207 -50.68 9.67 -4.51
C ILE A 207 -51.60 9.71 -3.29
N ALA A 208 -51.07 9.37 -2.11
CA ALA A 208 -51.81 9.62 -0.88
C ALA A 208 -52.00 11.14 -0.76
N GLU A 209 -53.25 11.58 -0.68
CA GLU A 209 -53.61 12.96 -0.40
C GLU A 209 -53.45 13.21 1.10
N GLU A 210 -52.43 13.98 1.48
CA GLU A 210 -52.35 14.77 2.71
C GLU A 210 -51.67 16.11 2.39
#